data_AF-A0A7X6Q7F4-F1
#
_entry.id   AF-A0A7X6Q7F4-F1
#
_cell.length_a   1.000
_cell.length_b   1.000
_cell.length_c   1.000
_cell.angle_alpha   90.00
_cell.angle_beta   90.00
_cell.angle_gamma   90.00
#
_symmetry.space_group_name_H-M   'P 1'
#
loop_
_entity.id
_entity.type
_entity.pdbx_description
1 polymer ?
#
loop_
_entity_poly.entity_id
_entity_poly.type
_entity_poly.pdbx_seq_one_letter_code
_entity_poly.pdbx_strand_id
1 'polypeptide(L)'
;MDIEGFGPETINFLFDKGFIQDIPDLYAFNYLELIGEEGFGEKKSSALAKAIEESKKGPFRSVLVALGIADFGKKGVDLLVDSGIKTVQTLFELIDSSNRDYF
;
A
#
# COMPACT_ATOMS: atom_id res chain seq x y z
N MET A 1 2.30 4.01 4.92
CA MET A 1 1.02 4.14 4.20
C MET A 1 0.18 5.06 5.07
N ASP A 2 0.06 6.32 4.69
CA ASP A 2 -0.75 7.32 5.41
C ASP A 2 -1.83 7.76 4.42
N ILE A 3 -3.05 7.24 4.60
CA ILE A 3 -4.16 7.46 3.67
C ILE A 3 -5.21 8.27 4.39
N GLU A 4 -5.22 9.56 4.10
CA GLU A 4 -6.17 10.49 4.69
C GLU A 4 -7.62 10.10 4.35
N GLY A 5 -8.49 10.09 5.36
CA GLY A 5 -9.90 9.70 5.20
C GLY A 5 -10.20 8.21 5.45
N PHE A 6 -9.18 7.35 5.55
CA PHE A 6 -9.34 5.95 5.96
C PHE A 6 -9.27 5.81 7.48
N GLY A 7 -10.27 6.38 8.15
CA GLY A 7 -10.50 6.13 9.57
C GLY A 7 -11.03 4.70 9.84
N PRO A 8 -11.03 4.26 11.10
CA PRO A 8 -11.51 2.93 11.48
C PRO A 8 -12.94 2.63 11.00
N GLU A 9 -13.82 3.64 11.02
CA GLU A 9 -15.21 3.50 10.58
C GLU A 9 -15.33 3.22 9.07
N THR A 10 -14.52 3.89 8.25
CA THR A 10 -14.49 3.67 6.79
C THR A 10 -13.99 2.25 6.48
N ILE A 11 -12.94 1.81 7.17
CA ILE A 11 -12.38 0.47 7.01
C ILE A 11 -13.41 -0.59 7.41
N ASN A 12 -14.02 -0.45 8.59
CA ASN A 12 -15.04 -1.39 9.05
C ASN A 12 -16.24 -1.45 8.11
N PHE A 13 -16.72 -0.30 7.63
CA PHE A 13 -17.81 -0.26 6.65
C PHE A 13 -17.47 -1.06 5.38
N LEU A 14 -16.28 -0.83 4.81
CA LEU A 14 -15.84 -1.52 3.60
C LEU A 14 -15.69 -3.03 3.84
N PHE A 15 -15.23 -3.41 5.03
CA PHE A 15 -15.06 -4.80 5.43
C PHE A 15 -16.40 -5.51 5.66
N ASP A 16 -17.32 -4.87 6.39
CA ASP A 16 -18.66 -5.39 6.71
C ASP A 16 -19.52 -5.56 5.45
N LYS A 17 -19.35 -4.67 4.47
CA LYS A 17 -20.00 -4.77 3.16
C LYS A 17 -19.32 -5.77 2.21
N GLY A 18 -18.15 -6.29 2.57
CA GLY A 18 -17.37 -7.21 1.75
C GLY A 18 -16.71 -6.55 0.53
N PHE A 19 -16.56 -5.23 0.54
CA PHE A 19 -15.85 -4.50 -0.51
C PHE A 19 -14.34 -4.69 -0.44
N ILE A 20 -13.82 -4.95 0.77
CA ILE A 20 -12.41 -5.27 1.01
C ILE A 20 -12.31 -6.44 2.00
N GLN A 21 -11.29 -7.28 1.83
CA GLN A 21 -10.91 -8.35 2.75
C GLN A 21 -9.45 -8.23 3.19
N ASP A 22 -8.62 -7.60 2.37
CA ASP A 22 -7.21 -7.37 2.67
C ASP A 22 -6.71 -6.00 2.20
N ILE A 23 -5.41 -5.75 2.39
CA ILE A 23 -4.76 -4.49 2.02
C ILE A 23 -4.71 -4.30 0.49
N PRO A 24 -4.36 -5.31 -0.34
CA PRO A 24 -4.48 -5.21 -1.79
C PRO A 24 -5.83 -4.70 -2.29
N ASP A 25 -6.93 -5.15 -1.69
CA ASP A 25 -8.28 -4.72 -2.07
C ASP A 25 -8.47 -3.21 -1.95
N LEU A 26 -7.82 -2.55 -0.99
CA LEU A 26 -7.87 -1.09 -0.85
C LEU A 26 -7.36 -0.35 -2.09
N TYR A 27 -6.44 -0.95 -2.85
CA TYR A 27 -5.86 -0.34 -4.04
C TYR A 27 -6.58 -0.74 -5.35
N ALA A 28 -7.33 -1.84 -5.31
CA ALA A 28 -8.09 -2.39 -6.42
C ALA A 28 -9.55 -1.90 -6.44
N PHE A 29 -10.12 -1.60 -5.27
CA PHE A 29 -11.51 -1.19 -5.13
C PHE A 29 -11.80 0.18 -5.76
N ASN A 30 -12.95 0.28 -6.44
CA ASN A 30 -13.40 1.52 -7.07
C ASN A 30 -14.27 2.33 -6.10
N TYR A 31 -13.65 3.29 -5.40
CA TYR A 31 -14.32 4.09 -4.37
C TYR A 31 -15.47 4.98 -4.88
N LEU A 32 -15.60 5.21 -6.18
CA LEU A 32 -16.75 5.92 -6.73
C LEU A 32 -18.05 5.10 -6.62
N GLU A 33 -17.96 3.78 -6.44
CA GLU A 33 -19.12 2.91 -6.21
C GLU A 33 -19.77 3.13 -4.84
N LEU A 34 -19.09 3.81 -3.92
CA LEU A 34 -19.64 4.20 -2.62
C LEU A 34 -20.65 5.35 -2.73
N ILE A 35 -20.74 6.04 -3.87
CA ILE A 35 -21.67 7.15 -4.05
C ILE A 35 -23.10 6.63 -3.94
N GLY A 36 -23.81 7.04 -2.88
CA GLY A 36 -25.17 6.61 -2.59
C GLY A 36 -25.30 5.65 -1.42
N GLU A 37 -24.19 5.14 -0.89
CA GLU A 37 -24.16 4.44 0.40
C GLU A 37 -24.25 5.43 1.57
N GLU A 38 -24.77 4.97 2.70
CA GLU A 38 -24.97 5.79 3.90
C GLU A 38 -23.63 6.36 4.39
N GLY A 39 -23.54 7.70 4.45
CA GLY A 39 -22.31 8.38 4.87
C GLY A 39 -21.23 8.52 3.78
N PHE A 40 -21.54 8.18 2.51
CA PHE A 40 -20.64 8.31 1.35
C PHE A 40 -21.29 9.13 0.22
N GLY A 41 -21.07 10.44 0.23
CA GLY A 41 -21.41 11.32 -0.88
C GLY A 41 -20.26 11.48 -1.90
N GLU A 42 -20.56 12.01 -3.08
CA GLU A 42 -19.59 12.25 -4.18
C GLU A 42 -18.25 12.81 -3.71
N LYS A 43 -18.29 13.84 -2.86
CA LYS A 43 -17.08 14.51 -2.35
C LYS A 43 -16.22 13.56 -1.51
N LYS A 44 -16.83 12.75 -0.63
CA LYS A 44 -16.11 11.83 0.26
C LYS A 44 -15.55 10.66 -0.54
N SER A 45 -16.35 10.06 -1.42
CA SER A 45 -15.93 8.97 -2.30
C SER A 45 -14.79 9.38 -3.22
N SER A 46 -14.87 10.59 -3.82
CA SER A 46 -13.79 11.14 -4.64
C SER A 46 -12.52 11.44 -3.83
N ALA A 47 -12.67 11.90 -2.58
CA ALA A 47 -11.54 12.14 -1.70
C ALA A 47 -10.82 10.83 -1.34
N LEU A 48 -11.56 9.75 -1.05
CA LEU A 48 -10.99 8.43 -0.78
C LEU A 48 -10.26 7.86 -2.00
N ALA A 49 -10.88 7.94 -3.19
CA ALA A 49 -10.24 7.52 -4.44
C ALA A 49 -8.91 8.26 -4.66
N LYS A 50 -8.93 9.59 -4.45
CA LYS A 50 -7.73 10.43 -4.59
C LYS A 50 -6.66 10.08 -3.56
N ALA A 51 -7.03 9.86 -2.30
CA ALA A 51 -6.11 9.51 -1.23
C ALA A 51 -5.40 8.18 -1.51
N ILE A 52 -6.11 7.19 -2.05
CA ILE A 52 -5.52 5.91 -2.49
C ILE A 52 -4.52 6.13 -3.61
N GLU A 53 -4.89 6.89 -4.65
CA GLU A 53 -3.98 7.23 -5.75
C GLU A 53 -2.75 8.02 -5.32
N GLU A 54 -2.89 8.90 -4.32
CA GLU A 54 -1.75 9.61 -3.72
C GLU A 54 -0.88 8.68 -2.89
N SER A 55 -1.46 7.74 -2.15
CA SER A 55 -0.72 6.76 -1.37
C SER A 55 0.14 5.83 -2.24
N LYS A 56 -0.32 5.52 -3.46
CA LYS A 56 0.45 4.76 -4.47
C LYS A 56 1.74 5.47 -4.89
N LYS A 57 1.79 6.81 -4.78
CA LYS A 57 2.96 7.63 -5.12
C LYS A 57 3.94 7.80 -3.95
N GLY A 58 3.65 7.22 -2.79
CA GLY A 58 4.52 7.28 -1.63
C GLY A 58 5.93 6.76 -1.94
N PRO A 59 6.97 7.30 -1.28
CA PRO A 59 8.33 6.85 -1.51
C PRO A 59 8.45 5.35 -1.23
N PHE A 60 9.14 4.62 -2.11
CA PHE A 60 9.42 3.18 -2.03
C PHE A 60 9.85 2.72 -0.62
N ARG A 61 10.58 3.58 0.06
CA ARG A 61 10.99 3.49 1.46
C ARG A 61 9.85 3.19 2.44
N SER A 62 8.73 3.88 2.30
CA SER A 62 7.56 3.73 3.17
C SER A 62 6.82 2.42 2.93
N VAL A 63 6.89 1.89 1.71
CA VAL A 63 6.33 0.58 1.36
C VAL A 63 7.15 -0.55 1.97
N LEU A 64 8.48 -0.48 1.87
CA LEU A 64 9.38 -1.47 2.46
C LEU A 64 9.24 -1.57 3.99
N VAL A 65 9.09 -0.44 4.67
CA VAL A 65 8.84 -0.42 6.13
C VAL A 65 7.46 -1.01 6.47
N ALA A 66 6.44 -0.71 5.67
CA ALA A 66 5.09 -1.23 5.89
C ALA A 66 4.95 -2.74 5.60
N LEU A 67 5.82 -3.30 4.76
CA LEU A 67 5.83 -4.72 4.42
C LEU A 67 6.29 -5.61 5.60
N GLY A 68 6.87 -5.02 6.65
CA GLY A 68 7.23 -5.74 7.86
C GLY A 68 8.31 -6.80 7.65
N ILE A 69 9.25 -6.56 6.72
CA ILE A 69 10.38 -7.46 6.48
C ILE A 69 11.15 -7.61 7.80
N ALA A 70 11.21 -8.84 8.31
CA ALA A 70 11.90 -9.17 9.57
C ALA A 70 13.34 -8.63 9.54
N ASP A 71 13.79 -8.06 10.67
CA ASP A 71 15.11 -7.43 10.85
C ASP A 71 15.39 -6.15 10.03
N PHE A 72 14.51 -5.76 9.10
CA PHE A 72 14.64 -4.54 8.29
C PHE A 72 13.85 -3.36 8.88
N GLY A 73 14.40 -2.75 9.92
CA GLY A 73 13.91 -1.47 10.44
C GLY A 73 14.21 -0.29 9.49
N LYS A 74 13.77 0.93 9.87
CA LYS A 74 13.95 2.16 9.07
C LYS A 74 15.38 2.36 8.55
N LYS A 75 16.41 2.03 9.36
CA LYS A 75 17.83 2.12 8.98
C LYS A 75 18.24 1.07 7.93
N GLY A 76 17.74 -0.16 8.01
CA GLY A 76 18.03 -1.19 7.00
C GLY A 76 17.44 -0.81 5.64
N VAL A 77 16.23 -0.23 5.66
CA VAL A 77 15.60 0.32 4.46
C VAL A 77 16.36 1.53 3.91
N ASP A 78 17.05 2.32 4.74
CA ASP A 78 17.85 3.48 4.27
C ASP A 78 19.00 2.96 3.42
N LEU A 79 19.73 1.99 3.98
CA LEU A 79 20.86 1.36 3.32
C LEU A 79 20.49 0.70 1.98
N LEU A 80 19.34 0.01 1.89
CA LEU A 80 18.90 -0.60 0.62
C LEU A 80 18.58 0.45 -0.46
N VAL A 81 17.91 1.54 -0.07
CA VAL A 81 17.57 2.61 -1.01
C VAL A 81 18.84 3.34 -1.47
N ASP A 82 19.76 3.61 -0.53
CA ASP A 82 21.04 4.25 -0.81
C ASP A 82 21.97 3.37 -1.67
N SER A 83 21.88 2.04 -1.54
CA SER A 83 22.62 1.08 -2.37
C SER A 83 22.05 0.94 -3.79
N GLY A 84 21.00 1.69 -4.14
CA GLY A 84 20.43 1.73 -5.48
C GLY A 84 19.16 0.88 -5.68
N ILE A 85 18.66 0.21 -4.63
CA ILE A 85 17.40 -0.56 -4.71
C ILE A 85 16.23 0.39 -4.56
N LYS A 86 15.62 0.74 -5.69
CA LYS A 86 14.52 1.72 -5.77
C LYS A 86 13.18 1.09 -6.11
N THR A 87 13.14 -0.21 -6.41
CA THR A 87 11.92 -0.92 -6.81
C THR A 87 11.90 -2.34 -6.24
N VAL A 88 10.69 -2.90 -6.08
CA VAL A 88 10.49 -4.31 -5.67
C VAL A 88 11.09 -5.26 -6.72
N GLN A 89 11.05 -4.87 -8.00
CA GLN A 89 11.60 -5.66 -9.09
C GLN A 89 13.12 -5.85 -8.94
N THR A 90 13.85 -4.77 -8.66
CA THR A 90 15.29 -4.84 -8.41
C THR A 90 15.61 -5.70 -7.18
N LEU A 91 14.74 -5.69 -6.17
CA LEU A 91 14.89 -6.54 -4.99
C LEU A 91 14.73 -8.03 -5.35
N PHE A 92 13.73 -8.39 -6.16
CA PHE A 92 13.55 -9.76 -6.63
C PHE A 92 14.71 -10.23 -7.51
N GLU A 93 15.20 -9.38 -8.42
CA GLU A 93 16.37 -9.69 -9.26
C GLU A 93 17.63 -9.96 -8.44
N LEU A 94 17.83 -9.23 -7.35
CA LEU A 94 18.95 -9.46 -6.42
C LEU A 94 18.82 -10.77 -5.65
N ILE A 95 17.60 -11.12 -5.19
CA ILE A 95 17.36 -12.40 -4.52
C ILE A 95 17.58 -13.56 -5.49
N ASP A 96 17.03 -13.47 -6.70
CA ASP A 96 17.13 -14.52 -7.72
C ASP A 96 18.57 -14.69 -8.23
N SER A 97 19.34 -13.61 -8.35
CA SER A 97 20.77 -13.70 -8.71
C SER A 97 21.64 -14.22 -7.57
N SER A 98 21.36 -13.88 -6.32
CA SER A 98 22.08 -14.41 -5.16
C SER A 98 21.76 -15.88 -4.86
N ASN A 99 20.65 -16.41 -5.38
CA ASN A 99 20.25 -17.82 -5.22
C ASN A 99 20.81 -18.73 -6.34
N ARG A 100 21.53 -18.16 -7.31
CA ARG A 100 22.16 -18.89 -8.43
C ARG A 100 23.57 -19.42 -8.12
N ASP A 101 24.10 -19.17 -6.92
CA ASP A 101 25.39 -19.68 -6.47
C ASP A 101 25.30 -21.02 -5.70
N TYR A 102 24.11 -21.63 -5.61
CA TYR A 102 23.86 -22.91 -4.92
C TYR A 102 23.34 -24.05 -5.83
N PHE A 103 23.66 -24.03 -7.14
CA PHE A 103 23.50 -25.19 -8.02
C PHE A 103 24.69 -25.36 -8.96
#